data_AF-A0AAV3U0G3-F1
#
_entry.id   AF-A0AAV3U0G3-F1
#
_cell.length_a   1.000
_cell.length_b   1.000
_cell.length_c   1.000
_cell.angle_alpha   90.00
_cell.angle_beta   90.00
_cell.angle_gamma   90.00
#
_symmetry.space_group_name_H-M   'P 1'
#
loop_
_entity.id
_entity.type
_entity.pdbx_description
1 polymer ?
#
loop_
_entity_poly.entity_id
_entity_poly.type
_entity_poly.pdbx_seq_one_letter_code
_entity_poly.pdbx_strand_id
1 'polypeptide(L)'
;MDLIQQTRITYSAAPKTLLAALFCAVLLCGCDQEAVENSETNKSPNRPYWEITKLERPISELTVVAKRSADQRAAMKLAFEAPSVRPKYAEAHHFLAAKLYEEALPILTDLATQGYADAQYDLFIFYDKNNRGQDNLKDDQKSLHWLQKAIDQGHPAAQASMADLYHNGKNLLVQLDWAKAAEWMTISAEQGRATAQRALGLWYKLGNGVEQDPIESYKWNQLALNRYENSVSAGVLAQIVENSQGYLIDHFKLTEEQIRQAEQRAAQWEKDHPWAYQSRDDLRNYSWEAPEDFPPPPAVEAKLSAENQ
;
A
#
# COMPACT_ATOMS: atom_id res chain seq x y z
N MET A 1 -1.85 -33.21 19.21
CA MET A 1 -3.32 -33.13 19.31
C MET A 1 -3.75 -32.32 20.55
N ASP A 2 -3.11 -31.17 20.85
CA ASP A 2 -3.62 -30.24 21.88
C ASP A 2 -2.89 -28.87 21.87
N LEU A 3 -2.94 -28.17 20.73
CA LEU A 3 -2.64 -26.72 20.68
C LEU A 3 -3.52 -25.94 19.66
N ILE A 4 -4.39 -26.63 18.93
CA ILE A 4 -5.27 -26.05 17.88
C ILE A 4 -6.67 -25.69 18.44
N GLN A 5 -6.97 -25.98 19.71
CA GLN A 5 -8.33 -25.82 20.26
C GLN A 5 -8.57 -24.59 21.16
N GLN A 6 -7.57 -23.76 21.50
CA GLN A 6 -7.77 -22.70 22.51
C GLN A 6 -8.01 -21.28 22.00
N THR A 7 -8.20 -21.07 20.71
CA THR A 7 -8.66 -19.78 20.16
C THR A 7 -9.83 -19.95 19.19
N ARG A 8 -10.85 -20.72 19.59
CA ARG A 8 -12.21 -20.55 19.05
C ARG A 8 -12.90 -19.39 19.76
N ILE A 9 -12.61 -18.16 19.35
CA ILE A 9 -13.55 -17.06 19.59
C ILE A 9 -14.76 -17.37 18.71
N THR A 10 -15.90 -17.65 19.35
CA THR A 10 -17.17 -17.96 18.69
C THR A 10 -17.67 -16.74 17.91
N TYR A 11 -17.37 -16.68 16.61
CA TYR A 11 -17.96 -15.74 15.63
C TYR A 11 -19.41 -16.10 15.28
N SER A 12 -20.30 -16.20 16.27
CA SER A 12 -21.69 -16.62 16.04
C SER A 12 -22.74 -15.51 16.12
N ALA A 13 -22.36 -14.23 16.31
CA ALA A 13 -23.38 -13.18 16.49
C ALA A 13 -22.98 -11.74 16.09
N ALA A 14 -21.95 -11.53 15.27
CA ALA A 14 -21.68 -10.19 14.73
C ALA A 14 -22.44 -10.01 13.40
N PRO A 15 -23.24 -8.94 13.21
CA PRO A 15 -23.82 -8.60 11.92
C PRO A 15 -22.71 -8.48 10.87
N LYS A 16 -22.92 -9.02 9.67
CA LYS A 16 -21.94 -8.98 8.56
C LYS A 16 -21.42 -7.56 8.27
N THR A 17 -22.22 -6.54 8.55
CA THR A 17 -21.89 -5.12 8.43
C THR A 17 -20.80 -4.64 9.40
N LEU A 18 -20.70 -5.21 10.60
CA LEU A 18 -19.69 -4.85 11.60
C LEU A 18 -18.30 -5.41 11.28
N LEU A 19 -18.24 -6.60 10.67
CA LEU A 19 -17.00 -7.19 10.16
C LEU A 19 -16.48 -6.44 8.93
N ALA A 20 -17.38 -5.96 8.09
CA ALA A 20 -17.05 -5.15 6.92
C ALA A 20 -16.56 -3.73 7.32
N ALA A 21 -17.14 -3.13 8.36
CA ALA A 21 -16.71 -1.85 8.92
C ALA A 21 -15.33 -1.91 9.60
N LEU A 22 -15.02 -3.01 10.30
CA LEU A 22 -13.67 -3.26 10.85
C LEU A 22 -12.62 -3.54 9.74
N PHE A 23 -13.05 -4.12 8.62
CA PHE A 23 -12.19 -4.33 7.43
C PHE A 23 -11.86 -3.03 6.69
N CYS A 24 -12.77 -2.05 6.74
CA CYS A 24 -12.59 -0.73 6.11
C CYS A 24 -11.70 0.20 6.93
N ALA A 25 -11.79 0.15 8.27
CA ALA A 25 -11.14 1.11 9.15
C ALA A 25 -9.60 0.99 9.26
N VAL A 26 -8.99 -0.07 8.71
CA VAL A 26 -7.53 -0.31 8.77
C VAL A 26 -6.83 -0.07 7.42
N LEU A 27 -7.58 0.31 6.38
CA LEU A 27 -6.97 0.86 5.17
C LEU A 27 -6.63 2.32 5.43
N LEU A 28 -5.40 2.75 5.13
CA LEU A 28 -5.00 4.17 5.03
C LEU A 28 -5.71 4.92 3.87
N CYS A 29 -6.93 4.51 3.55
CA CYS A 29 -7.87 5.16 2.67
C CYS A 29 -9.09 5.48 3.52
N GLY A 30 -9.51 6.74 3.55
CA GLY A 30 -10.84 7.12 4.01
C GLY A 30 -11.89 6.50 3.09
N CYS A 31 -12.11 5.20 3.23
CA CYS A 31 -13.22 4.50 2.62
C CYS A 31 -14.45 4.88 3.43
N ASP A 32 -15.23 5.82 2.91
CA ASP A 32 -16.61 6.04 3.35
C ASP A 32 -17.31 4.69 3.48
N GLN A 33 -17.97 4.50 4.61
CA GLN A 33 -18.74 3.34 5.02
C GLN A 33 -19.72 2.86 3.91
N GLU A 34 -20.16 3.78 3.06
CA GLU A 34 -20.99 3.52 1.89
C GLU A 34 -20.35 2.60 0.83
N ALA A 35 -19.03 2.59 0.64
CA ALA A 35 -18.41 1.80 -0.44
C ALA A 35 -18.47 0.29 -0.19
N VAL A 36 -18.47 -0.12 1.08
CA VAL A 36 -18.53 -1.53 1.48
C VAL A 36 -19.96 -2.03 1.58
N GLU A 37 -20.90 -1.22 2.10
CA GLU A 37 -22.33 -1.56 2.09
C GLU A 37 -22.90 -1.58 0.64
N ASN A 38 -22.33 -0.78 -0.25
CA ASN A 38 -22.66 -0.81 -1.68
C ASN A 38 -22.14 -2.04 -2.43
N SER A 39 -21.21 -2.82 -1.87
CA SER A 39 -20.69 -4.04 -2.52
C SER A 39 -21.72 -5.17 -2.58
N GLU A 40 -22.68 -5.20 -1.65
CA GLU A 40 -23.76 -6.20 -1.64
C GLU A 40 -25.01 -5.72 -2.42
N THR A 41 -25.15 -4.43 -2.74
CA THR A 41 -26.42 -3.89 -3.29
C THR A 41 -26.34 -2.87 -4.43
N ASN A 42 -25.18 -2.31 -4.81
CA ASN A 42 -25.13 -1.21 -5.77
C ASN A 42 -24.74 -1.63 -7.19
N LYS A 43 -25.77 -1.82 -8.03
CA LYS A 43 -25.65 -1.80 -9.49
C LYS A 43 -25.37 -0.36 -9.93
N SER A 44 -24.11 0.00 -10.13
CA SER A 44 -23.79 1.17 -10.97
C SER A 44 -24.42 0.96 -12.36
N PRO A 45 -25.16 1.93 -12.93
CA PRO A 45 -26.00 1.69 -14.10
C PRO A 45 -25.27 1.32 -15.40
N ASN A 46 -23.93 1.42 -15.45
CA ASN A 46 -23.21 1.37 -16.73
C ASN A 46 -21.98 0.45 -16.81
N ARG A 47 -21.74 -0.44 -15.84
CA ARG A 47 -20.90 -1.66 -16.02
C ARG A 47 -21.03 -2.57 -14.80
N PRO A 48 -21.44 -3.85 -14.94
CA PRO A 48 -21.51 -4.76 -13.80
C PRO A 48 -20.11 -5.06 -13.24
N TYR A 49 -20.00 -5.13 -11.91
CA TYR A 49 -18.78 -5.40 -11.12
C TYR A 49 -18.05 -6.72 -11.49
N TRP A 50 -18.61 -7.56 -12.35
CA TRP A 50 -18.12 -8.90 -12.70
C TRP A 50 -17.70 -9.07 -14.16
N GLU A 51 -17.54 -8.00 -14.97
CA GLU A 51 -16.70 -8.16 -16.17
C GLU A 51 -15.28 -8.46 -15.70
N ILE A 52 -14.99 -9.75 -15.50
CA ILE A 52 -13.70 -10.32 -15.12
C ILE A 52 -12.74 -9.93 -16.23
N THR A 53 -12.13 -8.76 -16.07
CA THR A 53 -11.04 -8.32 -16.90
C THR A 53 -9.84 -9.12 -16.40
N LYS A 54 -9.43 -10.09 -17.22
CA LYS A 54 -8.16 -10.78 -17.00
C LYS A 54 -7.05 -9.75 -17.14
N LEU A 55 -5.94 -9.95 -16.44
CA LEU A 55 -4.72 -9.16 -16.64
C LEU A 55 -4.45 -9.05 -18.15
N GLU A 56 -4.22 -7.83 -18.64
CA GLU A 56 -3.89 -7.63 -20.06
C GLU A 56 -2.49 -8.19 -20.34
N ARG A 57 -1.60 -8.15 -19.33
CA ARG A 57 -0.24 -8.68 -19.37
C ARG A 57 -0.05 -9.90 -18.47
N PRO A 58 0.71 -10.93 -18.92
CA PRO A 58 1.01 -12.08 -18.07
C PRO A 58 1.88 -11.67 -16.88
N ILE A 59 1.71 -12.36 -15.75
CA ILE A 59 2.46 -12.09 -14.51
C ILE A 59 3.98 -12.11 -14.75
N SER A 60 4.48 -13.03 -15.59
CA SER A 60 5.91 -13.12 -15.92
C SER A 60 6.47 -11.81 -16.51
N GLU A 61 5.70 -11.07 -17.30
CA GLU A 61 6.11 -9.77 -17.81
C GLU A 61 6.07 -8.68 -16.73
N LEU A 62 5.06 -8.72 -15.85
CA LEU A 62 4.93 -7.78 -14.74
C LEU A 62 6.08 -7.94 -13.74
N THR A 63 6.51 -9.18 -13.47
CA THR A 63 7.70 -9.48 -12.66
C THR A 63 8.97 -8.88 -13.27
N VAL A 64 9.14 -8.91 -14.60
CA VAL A 64 10.29 -8.27 -15.26
C VAL A 64 10.25 -6.74 -15.08
N VAL A 65 9.07 -6.13 -15.15
CA VAL A 65 8.90 -4.69 -14.88
C VAL A 65 9.20 -4.36 -13.42
N ALA A 66 8.74 -5.19 -12.48
CA ALA A 66 9.01 -5.03 -11.05
C ALA A 66 10.50 -5.12 -10.75
N LYS A 67 11.21 -6.08 -11.34
CA LYS A 67 12.67 -6.20 -11.20
C LYS A 67 13.39 -4.94 -11.72
N ARG A 68 13.04 -4.48 -12.92
CA ARG A 68 13.62 -3.26 -13.49
C ARG A 68 13.36 -2.03 -12.59
N SER A 69 12.16 -1.95 -12.02
CA SER A 69 11.78 -0.90 -11.07
C SER A 69 12.65 -0.96 -9.81
N ALA A 70 12.87 -2.15 -9.27
CA ALA A 70 13.73 -2.34 -8.10
C ALA A 70 15.20 -1.97 -8.38
N ASP A 71 15.73 -2.35 -9.55
CA ASP A 71 17.08 -1.99 -9.98
C ASP A 71 17.26 -0.46 -10.11
N GLN A 72 16.26 0.25 -10.65
CA GLN A 72 16.24 1.71 -10.73
C GLN A 72 16.23 2.36 -9.34
N ARG A 73 15.42 1.82 -8.42
CA ARG A 73 15.32 2.32 -7.04
C ARG A 73 16.61 2.12 -6.25
N ALA A 74 17.28 0.98 -6.43
CA ALA A 74 18.55 0.70 -5.76
C ALA A 74 19.61 1.76 -6.07
N ALA A 75 19.65 2.26 -7.31
CA ALA A 75 20.52 3.37 -7.70
C ALA A 75 20.17 4.69 -6.99
N MET A 76 18.88 4.97 -6.77
CA MET A 76 18.42 6.19 -6.10
C MET A 76 18.60 6.15 -4.58
N LYS A 77 18.51 4.97 -3.96
CA LYS A 77 18.77 4.78 -2.52
C LYS A 77 20.16 5.28 -2.12
N LEU A 78 21.18 4.98 -2.93
CA LEU A 78 22.54 5.48 -2.73
C LEU A 78 22.61 7.01 -2.72
N ALA A 79 21.80 7.68 -3.54
CA ALA A 79 21.73 9.13 -3.57
C ALA A 79 20.97 9.72 -2.37
N PHE A 80 19.94 9.04 -1.87
CA PHE A 80 19.18 9.46 -0.69
C PHE A 80 19.98 9.32 0.62
N GLU A 81 20.78 8.27 0.74
CA GLU A 81 21.66 8.02 1.89
C GLU A 81 22.81 9.03 2.01
N ALA A 82 22.94 9.96 1.06
CA ALA A 82 23.91 11.05 1.15
C ALA A 82 23.72 11.87 2.45
N PRO A 83 24.80 12.17 3.21
CA PRO A 83 24.72 12.87 4.49
C PRO A 83 24.00 14.23 4.46
N SER A 84 23.94 14.88 3.30
CA SER A 84 23.28 16.18 3.11
C SER A 84 21.78 16.10 2.82
N VAL A 85 21.26 14.94 2.45
CA VAL A 85 19.89 14.76 1.93
C VAL A 85 18.97 14.23 3.01
N ARG A 86 19.39 13.15 3.67
CA ARG A 86 18.60 12.48 4.71
C ARG A 86 18.13 13.42 5.84
N PRO A 87 18.96 14.34 6.38
CA PRO A 87 18.51 15.27 7.41
C PRO A 87 17.46 16.27 6.92
N LYS A 88 17.58 16.78 5.69
CA LYS A 88 16.60 17.70 5.09
C LYS A 88 15.25 17.00 4.88
N TYR A 89 15.28 15.77 4.41
CA TYR A 89 14.06 14.98 4.24
C TYR A 89 13.40 14.69 5.60
N ALA A 90 14.19 14.36 6.63
CA ALA A 90 13.67 14.19 7.99
C ALA A 90 13.03 15.49 8.52
N GLU A 91 13.70 16.63 8.34
CA GLU A 91 13.16 17.95 8.69
C GLU A 91 11.81 18.22 8.03
N ALA A 92 11.66 17.94 6.73
CA ALA A 92 10.38 18.06 6.05
C ALA A 92 9.29 17.16 6.68
N HIS A 93 9.61 15.92 7.02
CA HIS A 93 8.68 15.00 7.69
C HIS A 93 8.30 15.47 9.09
N HIS A 94 9.21 16.12 9.83
CA HIS A 94 8.86 16.77 11.11
C HIS A 94 7.86 17.92 10.91
N PHE A 95 8.08 18.78 9.90
CA PHE A 95 7.11 19.82 9.56
C PHE A 95 5.76 19.23 9.14
N LEU A 96 5.73 18.16 8.34
CA LEU A 96 4.50 17.48 7.98
C LEU A 96 3.78 16.85 9.18
N ALA A 97 4.53 16.22 10.10
CA ALA A 97 4.00 15.68 11.36
C ALA A 97 3.36 16.79 12.23
N ALA A 98 4.00 17.96 12.24
CA ALA A 98 3.52 19.18 12.89
C ALA A 98 2.40 19.91 12.12
N LYS A 99 2.05 19.47 10.90
CA LYS A 99 1.11 20.12 9.96
C LYS A 99 1.55 21.51 9.48
N LEU A 100 2.85 21.79 9.56
CA LEU A 100 3.50 23.00 9.06
C LEU A 100 3.82 22.84 7.57
N TYR A 101 2.77 22.86 6.75
CA TYR A 101 2.87 22.52 5.32
C TYR A 101 3.65 23.55 4.50
N GLU A 102 3.57 24.84 4.85
CA GLU A 102 4.27 25.91 4.16
C GLU A 102 5.80 25.78 4.30
N GLU A 103 6.25 25.23 5.44
CA GLU A 103 7.65 24.93 5.71
C GLU A 103 8.10 23.62 5.05
N ALA A 104 7.26 22.59 5.05
CA ALA A 104 7.59 21.30 4.46
C ALA A 104 7.70 21.34 2.92
N LEU A 105 6.78 22.05 2.27
CA LEU A 105 6.62 22.03 0.81
C LEU A 105 7.87 22.47 0.03
N PRO A 106 8.54 23.57 0.37
CA PRO A 106 9.76 23.98 -0.33
C PRO A 106 10.87 22.93 -0.25
N ILE A 107 11.02 22.29 0.91
CA ILE A 107 12.04 21.26 1.13
C ILE A 107 11.73 20.02 0.27
N LEU A 108 10.48 19.55 0.30
CA LEU A 108 10.06 18.39 -0.51
C LEU A 108 10.12 18.71 -2.01
N THR A 109 9.78 19.93 -2.42
CA THR A 109 9.87 20.36 -3.82
C THR A 109 11.31 20.38 -4.30
N ASP A 110 12.24 20.95 -3.52
CA ASP A 110 13.67 20.93 -3.83
C ASP A 110 14.17 19.49 -4.02
N LEU A 111 13.90 18.61 -3.06
CA LEU A 111 14.29 17.20 -3.13
C LEU A 111 13.64 16.47 -4.32
N ALA A 112 12.35 16.68 -4.57
CA ALA A 112 11.65 16.07 -5.68
C ALA A 112 12.18 16.53 -7.05
N THR A 113 12.60 17.80 -7.17
CA THR A 113 13.24 18.33 -8.38
C THR A 113 14.65 17.80 -8.61
N GLN A 114 15.37 17.45 -7.55
CA GLN A 114 16.66 16.76 -7.62
C GLN A 114 16.51 15.27 -7.96
N GLY A 115 15.28 14.76 -8.00
CA GLY A 115 14.99 13.40 -8.42
C GLY A 115 14.70 12.42 -7.29
N TYR A 116 14.63 12.85 -6.03
CA TYR A 116 14.36 11.90 -4.93
C TYR A 116 12.94 11.34 -5.01
N ALA A 117 12.82 10.03 -5.30
CA ALA A 117 11.54 9.35 -5.55
C ALA A 117 10.59 9.41 -4.35
N ASP A 118 11.11 9.31 -3.11
CA ASP A 118 10.29 9.38 -1.90
C ASP A 118 9.68 10.78 -1.74
N ALA A 119 10.45 11.85 -1.97
CA ALA A 119 9.94 13.22 -1.96
C ALA A 119 8.92 13.49 -3.08
N GLN A 120 9.10 12.88 -4.25
CA GLN A 120 8.09 12.94 -5.31
C GLN A 120 6.79 12.25 -4.89
N TYR A 121 6.88 11.07 -4.27
CA TYR A 121 5.70 10.38 -3.76
C TYR A 121 5.02 11.15 -2.62
N ASP A 122 5.79 11.81 -1.75
CA ASP A 122 5.25 12.67 -0.70
C ASP A 122 4.48 13.87 -1.27
N LEU A 123 4.99 14.50 -2.33
CA LEU A 123 4.27 15.56 -3.04
C LEU A 123 3.00 15.04 -3.72
N PHE A 124 3.01 13.82 -4.25
CA PHE A 124 1.79 13.17 -4.71
C PHE A 124 0.77 13.09 -3.57
N ILE A 125 1.14 12.52 -2.42
CA ILE A 125 0.23 12.40 -1.27
C ILE A 125 -0.26 13.78 -0.82
N PHE A 126 0.62 14.78 -0.82
CA PHE A 126 0.27 16.15 -0.45
C PHE A 126 -0.85 16.72 -1.33
N TYR A 127 -0.71 16.64 -2.65
CA TYR A 127 -1.69 17.19 -3.60
C TYR A 127 -2.92 16.29 -3.79
N ASP A 128 -2.82 14.99 -3.51
CA ASP A 128 -3.89 13.99 -3.65
C ASP A 128 -4.82 13.94 -2.44
N LYS A 129 -4.24 13.72 -1.24
CA LYS A 129 -5.00 13.32 -0.05
C LYS A 129 -5.58 14.47 0.76
N ASN A 130 -5.47 15.70 0.27
CA ASN A 130 -6.12 16.87 0.85
C ASN A 130 -5.83 16.96 2.37
N ASN A 131 -4.67 17.51 2.73
CA ASN A 131 -4.23 17.53 4.13
C ASN A 131 -5.19 18.34 5.04
N ARG A 132 -6.24 17.66 5.54
CA ARG A 132 -7.17 18.05 6.61
C ARG A 132 -8.12 19.23 6.31
N GLY A 133 -8.79 19.21 5.16
CA GLY A 133 -9.93 20.11 4.89
C GLY A 133 -9.57 21.48 4.35
N GLN A 134 -8.35 21.64 3.82
CA GLN A 134 -7.95 22.77 3.00
C GLN A 134 -8.10 22.41 1.51
N ASP A 135 -9.35 22.36 1.03
CA ASP A 135 -9.70 21.99 -0.36
C ASP A 135 -8.96 22.85 -1.41
N ASN A 136 -8.48 24.03 -1.03
CA ASN A 136 -7.70 24.93 -1.88
C ASN A 136 -6.30 24.41 -2.23
N LEU A 137 -5.79 23.36 -1.57
CA LEU A 137 -4.47 22.79 -1.84
C LEU A 137 -4.50 21.54 -2.73
N LYS A 138 -5.69 20.97 -3.01
CA LYS A 138 -5.84 19.83 -3.91
C LYS A 138 -5.50 20.26 -5.34
N ASP A 139 -4.65 19.49 -6.00
CA ASP A 139 -4.28 19.73 -7.41
C ASP A 139 -4.06 18.38 -8.10
N ASP A 140 -5.09 17.88 -8.78
CA ASP A 140 -5.08 16.57 -9.44
C ASP A 140 -3.97 16.48 -10.51
N GLN A 141 -3.62 17.60 -11.16
CA GLN A 141 -2.56 17.62 -12.18
C GLN A 141 -1.17 17.52 -11.55
N LYS A 142 -0.89 18.29 -10.49
CA LYS A 142 0.38 18.17 -9.76
C LYS A 142 0.51 16.82 -9.06
N SER A 143 -0.57 16.34 -8.46
CA SER A 143 -0.64 15.00 -7.85
C SER A 143 -0.19 13.94 -8.85
N LEU A 144 -0.84 13.85 -10.02
CA LEU A 144 -0.47 12.87 -11.04
C LEU A 144 0.93 13.09 -11.62
N HIS A 145 1.37 14.35 -11.76
CA HIS A 145 2.71 14.65 -12.22
C HIS A 145 3.78 14.03 -11.32
N TRP A 146 3.65 14.24 -10.00
CA TRP A 146 4.61 13.73 -9.04
C TRP A 146 4.50 12.22 -8.83
N LEU A 147 3.28 11.68 -8.90
CA LEU A 147 3.05 10.24 -8.89
C LEU A 147 3.77 9.56 -10.05
N GLN A 148 3.60 10.08 -11.27
CA GLN A 148 4.22 9.51 -12.46
C GLN A 148 5.75 9.53 -12.35
N LYS A 149 6.34 10.63 -11.87
CA LYS A 149 7.79 10.70 -11.64
C LYS A 149 8.28 9.65 -10.64
N ALA A 150 7.54 9.42 -9.55
CA ALA A 150 7.90 8.38 -8.59
C ALA A 150 7.76 6.96 -9.20
N ILE A 151 6.74 6.73 -10.04
CA ILE A 151 6.56 5.46 -10.78
C ILE A 151 7.69 5.22 -11.78
N ASP A 152 8.10 6.24 -12.52
CA ASP A 152 9.18 6.16 -13.52
C ASP A 152 10.54 5.78 -12.88
N GLN A 153 10.67 6.00 -11.57
CA GLN A 153 11.80 5.61 -10.75
C GLN A 153 11.61 4.27 -10.01
N GLY A 154 10.51 3.58 -10.26
CA GLY A 154 10.22 2.27 -9.69
C GLY A 154 9.71 2.30 -8.25
N HIS A 155 9.22 3.44 -7.74
CA HIS A 155 8.75 3.55 -6.36
C HIS A 155 7.52 2.65 -6.11
N PRO A 156 7.61 1.61 -5.26
CA PRO A 156 6.56 0.60 -5.14
C PRO A 156 5.28 1.16 -4.53
N ALA A 157 5.37 2.17 -3.67
CA ALA A 157 4.17 2.81 -3.15
C ALA A 157 3.43 3.62 -4.20
N ALA A 158 4.17 4.30 -5.08
CA ALA A 158 3.59 5.08 -6.15
C ALA A 158 2.84 4.16 -7.12
N GLN A 159 3.40 2.98 -7.39
CA GLN A 159 2.73 1.94 -8.17
C GLN A 159 1.45 1.43 -7.48
N ALA A 160 1.48 1.18 -6.16
CA ALA A 160 0.28 0.81 -5.41
C ALA A 160 -0.78 1.92 -5.43
N SER A 161 -0.37 3.20 -5.31
CA SER A 161 -1.29 4.33 -5.42
C SER A 161 -1.88 4.50 -6.81
N MET A 162 -1.12 4.22 -7.88
CA MET A 162 -1.67 4.17 -9.24
C MET A 162 -2.72 3.07 -9.36
N ALA A 163 -2.47 1.92 -8.74
CA ALA A 163 -3.47 0.85 -8.67
C ALA A 163 -4.75 1.31 -7.95
N ASP A 164 -4.62 2.03 -6.83
CA ASP A 164 -5.76 2.60 -6.10
C ASP A 164 -6.52 3.66 -6.91
N LEU A 165 -5.83 4.46 -7.73
CA LEU A 165 -6.46 5.43 -8.63
C LEU A 165 -7.31 4.73 -9.69
N TYR A 166 -6.77 3.70 -10.35
CA TYR A 166 -7.53 2.88 -11.31
C TYR A 166 -8.64 2.06 -10.64
N HIS A 167 -8.48 1.62 -9.39
CA HIS A 167 -9.49 0.89 -8.62
C HIS A 167 -10.67 1.77 -8.20
N ASN A 168 -10.41 3.01 -7.81
CA ASN A 168 -11.44 3.90 -7.28
C ASN A 168 -12.10 4.74 -8.37
N GLY A 169 -11.38 5.07 -9.45
CA GLY A 169 -11.88 5.96 -10.51
C GLY A 169 -12.32 7.35 -10.02
N LYS A 170 -11.88 7.75 -8.81
CA LYS A 170 -12.31 8.99 -8.13
C LYS A 170 -11.51 10.23 -8.54
N ASN A 171 -10.39 10.05 -9.24
CA ASN A 171 -9.63 11.16 -9.80
C ASN A 171 -10.19 11.50 -11.19
N LEU A 172 -10.48 12.77 -11.46
CA LEU A 172 -11.05 13.25 -12.73
C LEU A 172 -10.21 12.87 -13.96
N LEU A 173 -8.94 12.54 -13.76
CA LEU A 173 -7.96 12.25 -14.81
C LEU A 173 -7.71 10.75 -15.02
N VAL A 174 -8.15 9.87 -14.11
CA VAL A 174 -7.94 8.41 -14.20
C VAL A 174 -9.29 7.69 -14.08
N GLN A 175 -9.70 7.02 -15.16
CA GLN A 175 -10.95 6.26 -15.18
C GLN A 175 -10.78 4.89 -14.50
N LEU A 176 -11.88 4.40 -13.93
CA LEU A 176 -11.98 3.07 -13.33
C LEU A 176 -11.54 1.98 -14.32
N ASP A 177 -10.53 1.19 -13.96
CA ASP A 177 -10.03 0.07 -14.76
C ASP A 177 -9.37 -0.99 -13.84
N TRP A 178 -10.10 -2.07 -13.58
CA TRP A 178 -9.65 -3.10 -12.64
C TRP A 178 -8.45 -3.91 -13.14
N ALA A 179 -8.34 -4.16 -14.44
CA ALA A 179 -7.18 -4.87 -14.99
C ALA A 179 -5.92 -4.02 -14.86
N LYS A 180 -5.98 -2.73 -15.22
CA LYS A 180 -4.83 -1.83 -14.99
C LYS A 180 -4.50 -1.68 -13.52
N ALA A 181 -5.50 -1.61 -12.65
CA ALA A 181 -5.27 -1.61 -11.21
C ALA A 181 -4.49 -2.87 -10.79
N ALA A 182 -4.96 -4.05 -11.21
CA ALA A 182 -4.32 -5.35 -10.93
C ALA A 182 -2.87 -5.42 -11.42
N GLU A 183 -2.57 -4.89 -12.61
CA GLU A 183 -1.20 -4.83 -13.12
C GLU A 183 -0.29 -4.00 -12.22
N TRP A 184 -0.69 -2.77 -11.89
CA TRP A 184 0.11 -1.89 -11.03
C TRP A 184 0.29 -2.43 -9.61
N MET A 185 -0.76 -3.04 -9.06
CA MET A 185 -0.68 -3.68 -7.74
C MET A 185 0.25 -4.90 -7.78
N THR A 186 0.23 -5.68 -8.86
CA THR A 186 1.13 -6.81 -9.06
C THR A 186 2.58 -6.34 -9.12
N ILE A 187 2.89 -5.30 -9.90
CA ILE A 187 4.26 -4.76 -9.97
C ILE A 187 4.74 -4.31 -8.58
N SER A 188 3.88 -3.66 -7.79
CA SER A 188 4.21 -3.24 -6.42
C SER A 188 4.43 -4.42 -5.46
N ALA A 189 3.55 -5.44 -5.52
CA ALA A 189 3.64 -6.65 -4.69
C ALA A 189 4.88 -7.49 -5.03
N GLU A 190 5.24 -7.57 -6.31
CA GLU A 190 6.46 -8.20 -6.81
C GLU A 190 7.73 -7.47 -6.32
N GLN A 191 7.62 -6.18 -5.98
CA GLN A 191 8.68 -5.43 -5.27
C GLN A 191 8.62 -5.57 -3.75
N GLY A 192 7.96 -6.61 -3.21
CA GLY A 192 8.04 -6.95 -1.78
C GLY A 192 7.22 -6.06 -0.86
N ARG A 193 6.43 -5.12 -1.40
CA ARG A 193 5.62 -4.20 -0.59
C ARG A 193 4.50 -4.96 0.10
N ALA A 194 4.60 -5.14 1.43
CA ALA A 194 3.66 -5.92 2.23
C ALA A 194 2.19 -5.48 2.09
N THR A 195 1.94 -4.17 2.02
CA THR A 195 0.59 -3.62 1.81
C THR A 195 0.01 -3.96 0.45
N ALA A 196 0.84 -3.97 -0.61
CA ALA A 196 0.44 -4.36 -1.95
C ALA A 196 0.25 -5.88 -2.07
N GLN A 197 1.14 -6.67 -1.45
CA GLN A 197 0.99 -8.14 -1.38
C GLN A 197 -0.34 -8.53 -0.71
N ARG A 198 -0.68 -7.89 0.43
CA ARG A 198 -1.99 -8.11 1.09
C ARG A 198 -3.16 -7.69 0.19
N ALA A 199 -3.07 -6.53 -0.48
CA ALA A 199 -4.12 -6.05 -1.37
C ALA A 199 -4.32 -6.99 -2.57
N LEU A 200 -3.23 -7.47 -3.17
CA LEU A 200 -3.27 -8.45 -4.25
C LEU A 200 -3.86 -9.79 -3.80
N GLY A 201 -3.52 -10.24 -2.58
CA GLY A 201 -4.17 -11.39 -1.95
C GLY A 201 -5.69 -11.22 -1.84
N LEU A 202 -6.15 -10.04 -1.43
CA LEU A 202 -7.59 -9.71 -1.41
C LEU A 202 -8.20 -9.70 -2.82
N TRP A 203 -7.48 -9.21 -3.83
CA TRP A 203 -7.99 -9.14 -5.20
C TRP A 203 -8.11 -10.52 -5.85
N TYR A 204 -7.16 -11.42 -5.62
CA TYR A 204 -7.29 -12.84 -6.00
C TYR A 204 -8.44 -13.55 -5.26
N LYS A 205 -8.72 -13.16 -4.01
CA LYS A 205 -9.87 -13.70 -3.27
C LYS A 205 -11.20 -13.28 -3.90
N LEU A 206 -11.29 -12.03 -4.37
CA LEU A 206 -12.54 -11.43 -4.85
C LEU A 206 -12.72 -11.49 -6.38
N GLY A 207 -11.65 -11.79 -7.14
CA GLY A 207 -11.67 -11.73 -8.60
C GLY A 207 -11.60 -10.30 -9.17
N ASN A 208 -10.95 -9.39 -8.44
CA ASN A 208 -10.90 -7.97 -8.78
C ASN A 208 -9.76 -7.69 -9.76
N GLY A 209 -10.04 -7.61 -11.06
CA GLY A 209 -9.03 -7.37 -12.12
C GLY A 209 -8.06 -8.53 -12.36
N VAL A 210 -8.26 -9.63 -11.63
CA VAL A 210 -7.57 -10.92 -11.76
C VAL A 210 -8.61 -12.03 -11.68
N GLU A 211 -8.29 -13.21 -12.22
CA GLU A 211 -9.14 -14.40 -12.02
C GLU A 211 -9.07 -14.83 -10.55
N GLN A 212 -10.20 -15.26 -9.99
CA GLN A 212 -10.25 -15.70 -8.60
C GLN A 212 -9.36 -16.93 -8.40
N ASP A 213 -8.38 -16.83 -7.51
CA ASP A 213 -7.45 -17.92 -7.20
C ASP A 213 -7.12 -17.92 -5.69
N PRO A 214 -7.73 -18.82 -4.90
CA PRO A 214 -7.50 -18.85 -3.46
C PRO A 214 -6.09 -19.33 -3.08
N ILE A 215 -5.37 -20.02 -3.98
CA ILE A 215 -3.98 -20.46 -3.75
C ILE A 215 -3.03 -19.27 -3.93
N GLU A 216 -3.21 -18.47 -5.00
CA GLU A 216 -2.46 -17.21 -5.16
C GLU A 216 -2.83 -16.22 -4.05
N SER A 217 -4.11 -16.12 -3.66
CA SER A 217 -4.54 -15.30 -2.53
C SER A 217 -3.80 -15.67 -1.24
N TYR A 218 -3.71 -16.97 -0.94
CA TYR A 218 -3.00 -17.46 0.24
C TYR A 218 -1.50 -17.16 0.16
N LYS A 219 -0.86 -17.42 -1.00
CA LYS A 219 0.56 -17.13 -1.24
C LYS A 219 0.89 -15.67 -0.99
N TRP A 220 0.12 -14.73 -1.55
CA TRP A 220 0.36 -13.30 -1.39
C TRP A 220 0.14 -12.82 0.05
N ASN A 221 -0.86 -13.37 0.73
CA ASN A 221 -1.05 -13.15 2.17
C ASN A 221 0.15 -13.68 2.98
N GLN A 222 0.67 -14.86 2.67
CA GLN A 222 1.84 -15.42 3.35
C GLN A 222 3.07 -14.51 3.20
N LEU A 223 3.33 -14.02 1.98
CA LEU A 223 4.42 -13.08 1.73
C LEU A 223 4.25 -11.79 2.56
N ALA A 224 3.04 -11.23 2.61
CA ALA A 224 2.76 -10.05 3.42
C ALA A 224 2.96 -10.32 4.93
N LEU A 225 2.51 -11.47 5.42
CA LEU A 225 2.66 -11.88 6.82
C LEU A 225 4.12 -11.96 7.23
N ASN A 226 4.96 -12.61 6.41
CA ASN A 226 6.41 -12.70 6.63
C ASN A 226 7.03 -11.30 6.80
N ARG A 227 6.52 -10.26 6.13
CA ARG A 227 7.00 -8.88 6.28
C ARG A 227 6.51 -8.22 7.57
N TYR A 228 5.25 -8.45 7.95
CA TYR A 228 4.71 -7.91 9.19
C TYR A 228 5.39 -8.54 10.42
N GLU A 229 5.65 -9.85 10.44
CA GLU A 229 6.31 -10.51 11.56
C GLU A 229 7.74 -9.98 11.83
N ASN A 230 8.41 -9.50 10.78
CA ASN A 230 9.74 -8.88 10.89
C ASN A 230 9.68 -7.40 11.35
N SER A 231 8.49 -6.87 11.65
CA SER A 231 8.27 -5.52 12.17
C SER A 231 8.00 -5.53 13.67
N VAL A 232 8.69 -4.69 14.43
CA VAL A 232 8.50 -4.52 15.89
C VAL A 232 7.07 -4.05 16.24
N SER A 233 6.32 -3.49 15.27
CA SER A 233 5.02 -2.83 15.50
C SER A 233 3.84 -3.38 14.67
N ALA A 234 3.97 -4.50 13.95
CA ALA A 234 2.92 -4.92 12.99
C ALA A 234 1.95 -6.01 13.46
N GLY A 235 1.83 -6.27 14.77
CA GLY A 235 0.98 -7.35 15.30
C GLY A 235 -0.49 -7.29 14.84
N VAL A 236 -1.07 -6.08 14.71
CA VAL A 236 -2.44 -5.92 14.20
C VAL A 236 -2.55 -6.32 12.72
N LEU A 237 -1.55 -5.96 11.90
CA LEU A 237 -1.55 -6.29 10.47
C LEU A 237 -1.34 -7.78 10.25
N ALA A 238 -0.45 -8.41 11.03
CA ALA A 238 -0.28 -9.86 11.03
C ALA A 238 -1.60 -10.57 11.35
N GLN A 239 -2.29 -10.15 12.41
CA GLN A 239 -3.58 -10.73 12.79
C GLN A 239 -4.65 -10.60 11.68
N ILE A 240 -4.69 -9.46 10.97
CA ILE A 240 -5.61 -9.25 9.85
C ILE A 240 -5.32 -10.25 8.72
N VAL A 241 -4.04 -10.49 8.41
CA VAL A 241 -3.64 -11.42 7.37
C VAL A 241 -3.97 -12.87 7.76
N GLU A 242 -3.66 -13.26 9.00
CA GLU A 242 -4.02 -14.58 9.55
C GLU A 242 -5.53 -14.83 9.48
N ASN A 243 -6.34 -13.83 9.87
CA ASN A 243 -7.79 -13.91 9.76
C ASN A 243 -8.25 -14.06 8.30
N SER A 244 -7.59 -13.38 7.37
CA SER A 244 -7.87 -13.56 5.93
C SER A 244 -7.51 -14.95 5.44
N GLN A 245 -6.40 -15.54 5.91
CA GLN A 245 -6.03 -16.93 5.58
C GLN A 245 -7.03 -17.93 6.17
N GLY A 246 -7.46 -17.75 7.43
CA GLY A 246 -8.51 -18.56 8.04
C GLY A 246 -9.82 -18.53 7.23
N TYR A 247 -10.23 -17.33 6.78
CA TYR A 247 -11.37 -17.20 5.87
C TYR A 247 -11.17 -17.97 4.56
N LEU A 248 -9.99 -17.92 3.95
CA LEU A 248 -9.71 -18.67 2.72
C LEU A 248 -9.87 -20.17 2.93
N ILE A 249 -9.34 -20.69 4.04
CA ILE A 249 -9.43 -22.10 4.41
C ILE A 249 -10.89 -22.51 4.58
N ASP A 250 -11.67 -21.77 5.37
CA ASP A 250 -13.05 -22.13 5.69
C ASP A 250 -14.00 -21.94 4.49
N HIS A 251 -13.88 -20.83 3.78
CA HIS A 251 -14.80 -20.46 2.69
C HIS A 251 -14.54 -21.25 1.41
N PHE A 252 -13.27 -21.34 0.98
CA PHE A 252 -12.90 -22.07 -0.24
C PHE A 252 -12.58 -23.55 0.03
N LYS A 253 -12.63 -23.98 1.30
CA LYS A 253 -12.30 -25.35 1.72
C LYS A 253 -10.93 -25.78 1.23
N LEU A 254 -9.94 -24.91 1.40
CA LEU A 254 -8.57 -25.21 0.98
C LEU A 254 -8.07 -26.45 1.71
N THR A 255 -7.60 -27.42 0.93
CA THR A 255 -6.97 -28.63 1.45
C THR A 255 -5.58 -28.32 1.98
N GLU A 256 -5.07 -29.16 2.88
CA GLU A 256 -3.68 -29.08 3.34
C GLU A 256 -2.68 -29.10 2.19
N GLU A 257 -2.98 -29.83 1.11
CA GLU A 257 -2.14 -29.85 -0.10
C GLU A 257 -2.09 -28.48 -0.79
N GLN A 258 -3.24 -27.83 -0.94
CA GLN A 258 -3.32 -26.51 -1.58
C GLN A 258 -2.66 -25.42 -0.73
N ILE A 259 -2.79 -25.50 0.60
CA ILE A 259 -2.10 -24.60 1.53
C ILE A 259 -0.59 -24.80 1.37
N ARG A 260 -0.10 -26.04 1.42
CA ARG A 260 1.32 -26.36 1.24
C ARG A 260 1.84 -25.90 -0.12
N GLN A 261 1.03 -26.03 -1.17
CA GLN A 261 1.38 -25.53 -2.50
C GLN A 261 1.54 -23.99 -2.49
N ALA A 262 0.62 -23.25 -1.86
CA ALA A 262 0.72 -21.81 -1.74
C ALA A 262 1.97 -21.36 -0.97
N GLU A 263 2.26 -22.02 0.17
CA GLU A 263 3.46 -21.78 0.97
C GLU A 263 4.75 -22.06 0.19
N GLN A 264 4.79 -23.17 -0.56
CA GLN A 264 5.93 -23.49 -1.43
C GLN A 264 6.14 -22.44 -2.51
N ARG A 265 5.06 -21.95 -3.14
CA ARG A 265 5.15 -20.87 -4.12
C ARG A 265 5.64 -19.56 -3.50
N ALA A 266 5.20 -19.23 -2.28
CA ALA A 266 5.68 -18.05 -1.55
C ALA A 266 7.19 -18.18 -1.26
N ALA A 267 7.62 -19.31 -0.71
CA ALA A 267 9.03 -19.56 -0.42
C ALA A 267 9.91 -19.57 -1.69
N GLN A 268 9.39 -20.11 -2.80
CA GLN A 268 10.08 -20.07 -4.09
C GLN A 268 10.18 -18.65 -4.62
N TRP A 269 9.10 -17.88 -4.52
CA TRP A 269 9.09 -16.47 -4.89
C TRP A 269 10.16 -15.69 -4.11
N GLU A 270 10.28 -15.86 -2.80
CA GLU A 270 11.32 -15.16 -2.00
C GLU A 270 12.74 -15.48 -2.47
N LYS A 271 13.00 -16.72 -2.90
CA LYS A 271 14.29 -17.14 -3.46
C LYS A 271 14.58 -16.50 -4.81
N ASP A 272 13.56 -16.39 -5.66
CA ASP A 272 13.68 -15.85 -7.02
C ASP A 272 13.70 -14.31 -7.04
N HIS A 273 13.26 -13.68 -5.95
CA HIS A 273 13.12 -12.22 -5.82
C HIS A 273 13.97 -11.66 -4.67
N PRO A 274 15.29 -11.93 -4.59
CA PRO A 274 16.15 -11.40 -3.51
C PRO A 274 16.26 -9.87 -3.53
N TRP A 275 15.81 -9.24 -4.62
CA TRP A 275 15.77 -7.80 -4.81
C TRP A 275 14.51 -7.14 -4.24
N ALA A 276 13.44 -7.90 -4.00
CA ALA A 276 12.16 -7.35 -3.58
C ALA A 276 12.21 -6.71 -2.17
N TYR A 277 13.13 -7.14 -1.31
CA TYR A 277 13.20 -6.68 0.08
C TYR A 277 14.32 -5.65 0.36
N GLN A 278 14.80 -4.97 -0.68
CA GLN A 278 15.93 -4.04 -0.57
C GLN A 278 15.58 -2.68 0.07
N SER A 279 14.30 -2.40 0.34
CA SER A 279 13.87 -1.18 1.04
C SER A 279 13.47 -1.39 2.48
N ARG A 280 13.88 -0.44 3.34
CA ARG A 280 13.52 -0.36 4.76
C ARG A 280 12.08 0.16 4.98
N ASP A 281 11.33 0.43 3.91
CA ASP A 281 10.10 1.22 3.91
C ASP A 281 8.82 0.38 3.88
N ASP A 282 8.93 -0.94 4.01
CA ASP A 282 7.81 -1.87 3.83
C ASP A 282 6.71 -1.72 4.90
N LEU A 283 6.99 -0.98 5.97
CA LEU A 283 6.20 -0.93 7.20
C LEU A 283 5.94 0.49 7.72
N ARG A 284 6.51 1.54 7.12
CA ARG A 284 6.03 2.90 7.42
C ARG A 284 4.64 3.02 6.81
N ASN A 285 3.64 2.84 7.66
CA ASN A 285 2.32 3.40 7.40
C ASN A 285 2.54 4.88 7.08
N TYR A 286 1.94 5.38 6.01
CA TYR A 286 2.08 6.77 5.56
C TYR A 286 1.41 7.80 6.50
N SER A 287 1.45 7.55 7.80
CA SER A 287 1.55 8.65 8.75
C SER A 287 2.89 9.31 8.49
N TRP A 288 2.90 10.65 8.41
CA TRP A 288 4.10 11.47 8.47
C TRP A 288 4.75 11.31 9.84
N GLU A 289 5.21 10.09 10.16
CA GLU A 289 5.88 9.76 11.39
C GLU A 289 7.30 10.29 11.28
N ALA A 290 7.62 11.21 12.19
CA ALA A 290 8.95 11.71 12.38
C ALA A 290 9.95 10.53 12.42
N PRO A 291 11.03 10.55 11.63
CA PRO A 291 12.02 9.49 11.71
C PRO A 291 12.59 9.43 13.13
N GLU A 292 12.47 8.29 13.82
CA GLU A 292 12.94 8.14 15.21
C GLU A 292 14.43 8.50 15.40
N ASP A 293 15.23 8.28 14.36
CA ASP A 293 16.67 8.58 14.33
C ASP A 293 17.00 10.08 14.26
N PHE A 294 16.01 10.95 13.98
CA PHE A 294 16.18 12.39 13.87
C PHE A 294 15.23 13.09 14.85
N PRO A 295 15.74 13.68 15.94
CA PRO A 295 14.89 14.51 16.79
C PRO A 295 14.42 15.75 16.01
N PRO A 296 13.25 16.32 16.36
CA PRO A 296 12.73 17.51 15.70
C PRO A 296 13.79 18.63 15.78
N PRO A 297 14.16 19.25 14.65
CA PRO A 297 15.17 20.30 14.68
C PRO A 297 14.66 21.51 15.46
N PRO A 298 15.55 22.33 16.07
CA PRO A 298 15.16 23.48 16.87
C PRO A 298 14.22 24.47 16.16
N ALA A 299 14.29 24.54 14.82
CA ALA A 299 13.38 25.34 14.01
C ALA A 299 11.92 24.85 14.07
N VAL A 300 11.69 23.54 14.09
CA VAL A 300 10.37 22.92 14.26
C VAL A 300 9.86 23.15 15.68
N GLU A 301 10.72 22.95 16.69
CA GLU A 301 10.35 23.17 18.10
C GLU A 301 10.01 24.65 18.39
N ALA A 302 10.77 25.59 17.83
CA ALA A 302 10.53 27.02 17.97
C ALA A 302 9.19 27.45 17.34
N LYS A 303 8.86 26.89 16.17
CA LYS A 303 7.58 27.12 15.48
C LYS A 303 6.39 26.57 16.26
N LEU A 304 6.50 25.32 16.73
CA LEU A 304 5.48 24.70 17.58
C LEU A 304 5.27 25.47 18.90
N SER A 305 6.34 26.04 19.46
CA SER A 305 6.26 26.85 20.68
C SER A 305 5.60 28.22 20.42
N ALA A 306 5.78 28.79 19.23
CA ALA A 306 5.19 30.09 18.86
C ALA A 306 3.69 30.00 18.51
N GLU A 307 3.21 28.86 18.00
CA GLU A 307 1.76 28.65 17.73
C GLU A 307 0.94 28.34 18.98
N ASN A 308 1.59 27.90 20.06
CA ASN A 308 0.94 27.58 21.34
C ASN A 308 0.90 28.75 22.35
N GLN A 309 1.35 29.95 21.96
CA GLN A 309 1.32 31.20 22.75
C GLN A 309 0.28 32.17 22.20
#